data_AF-A0A1S3XJ52-F1
#
_entry.id   AF-A0A1S3XJ52-F1
#
_cell.length_a   1.000
_cell.length_b   1.000
_cell.length_c   1.000
_cell.angle_alpha   90.00
_cell.angle_beta   90.00
_cell.angle_gamma   90.00
#
_symmetry.space_group_name_H-M   'P 1'
#
loop_
_entity.id
_entity.type
_entity.pdbx_description
1 polymer ?
#
loop_
_entity_poly.entity_id
_entity_poly.type
_entity_poly.pdbx_seq_one_letter_code
_entity_poly.pdbx_strand_id
1 'polypeptide(L)'
;MALSIFFLDFRPRVNHTNCLLHFSTCLHLKHLILEGCIILPPPSFKGFDKLTSLELRGVKISSELLESLISGCPLLEHLALKISYTLRNVIEINAPNLKSFDGNIRSLCLKPIPLLEKLSLAHWGWYDGANKFCITKFFEFFSALKHLHFSNIITLKFVPAVAGELPTRLPFQLNHVKRLYLFGHCLCKLCEVSYALCLMRSMPYLQYLEIEVNNSVVVAPESHEVEGFSDLTFDHLMEIKLDGFIGRNPQMQLIKLLLAKSPVLVRE
;
A
#
# COMPACT_ATOMS: atom_id res chain seq x y z
N MET A 1 -11.50 32.94 -2.57
CA MET A 1 -11.01 31.70 -1.92
C MET A 1 -10.69 30.71 -3.05
N ALA A 2 -9.47 30.77 -3.60
CA ALA A 2 -9.11 30.01 -4.79
C ALA A 2 -8.47 28.68 -4.37
N LEU A 3 -9.18 27.56 -4.59
CA LEU A 3 -8.58 26.23 -4.63
C LEU A 3 -7.85 26.12 -5.97
N SER A 4 -6.58 26.48 -5.99
CA SER A 4 -5.72 26.23 -7.16
C SER A 4 -5.32 24.76 -7.13
N ILE A 5 -6.14 23.88 -7.72
CA ILE A 5 -5.69 22.54 -8.10
C ILE A 5 -4.97 22.72 -9.43
N PHE A 6 -3.65 22.61 -9.45
CA PHE A 6 -2.92 22.54 -10.73
C PHE A 6 -2.89 21.09 -11.17
N PHE A 7 -3.62 20.82 -12.25
CA PHE A 7 -3.52 19.58 -13.01
C PHE A 7 -2.62 19.84 -14.21
N LEU A 8 -1.46 19.19 -14.24
CA LEU A 8 -0.55 19.24 -15.37
C LEU A 8 -0.54 17.86 -16.02
N ASP A 9 -1.40 17.67 -17.02
CA ASP A 9 -1.46 16.48 -17.87
C ASP A 9 -0.59 16.73 -19.12
N PHE A 10 0.55 16.04 -19.20
CA PHE A 10 1.38 16.05 -20.39
C PHE A 10 1.23 14.72 -21.12
N ARG A 11 0.26 14.64 -22.04
CA ARG A 11 0.18 13.51 -22.99
C ARG A 11 1.23 13.70 -24.09
N PRO A 12 2.17 12.76 -24.29
CA PRO A 12 3.13 12.88 -25.37
C PRO A 12 2.47 12.49 -26.69
N ARG A 13 2.04 13.47 -27.48
CA ARG A 13 2.06 13.33 -28.94
C ARG A 13 3.24 14.13 -29.47
N VAL A 14 4.36 13.41 -29.61
CA VAL A 14 5.56 13.82 -30.32
C VAL A 14 6.37 14.91 -29.59
N ASN A 15 7.64 14.59 -29.34
CA ASN A 15 8.72 15.40 -28.74
C ASN A 15 8.80 15.41 -27.20
N HIS A 16 10.02 15.17 -26.73
CA HIS A 16 10.45 15.28 -25.33
C HIS A 16 10.29 16.73 -24.83
N THR A 17 9.07 17.12 -24.43
CA THR A 17 8.86 18.41 -23.77
C THR A 17 9.28 18.29 -22.32
N ASN A 18 10.49 18.78 -22.02
CA ASN A 18 10.98 19.00 -20.67
C ASN A 18 9.96 19.88 -19.91
N CYS A 19 9.44 19.38 -18.79
CA CYS A 19 8.65 20.21 -17.88
C CYS A 19 9.61 21.12 -17.10
N LEU A 20 9.88 22.31 -17.64
CA LEU A 20 10.38 23.42 -16.84
C LEU A 20 9.19 23.96 -16.04
N LEU A 21 8.83 23.25 -14.97
CA LEU A 21 7.89 23.78 -13.99
C LEU A 21 8.55 25.03 -13.40
N HIS A 22 8.01 26.21 -13.70
CA HIS A 22 8.42 27.45 -13.04
C HIS A 22 7.89 27.43 -11.60
N PHE A 23 8.54 26.63 -10.74
CA PHE A 23 8.20 26.44 -9.33
C PHE A 23 8.17 27.76 -8.52
N SER A 24 8.69 28.86 -9.07
CA SER A 24 8.81 30.16 -8.43
C SER A 24 7.49 30.93 -8.23
N THR A 25 6.35 30.49 -8.79
CA THR A 25 5.07 31.24 -8.73
C THR A 25 3.98 30.57 -7.86
N CYS A 26 4.21 29.38 -7.32
CA CYS A 26 3.17 28.55 -6.70
C CYS A 26 3.18 28.52 -5.15
N LEU A 27 3.43 29.66 -4.50
CA LEU A 27 3.59 29.77 -3.03
C LEU A 27 2.32 29.44 -2.20
N HIS A 28 1.15 29.35 -2.82
CA HIS A 28 -0.12 29.06 -2.12
C HIS A 28 -0.72 27.70 -2.50
N LEU A 29 0.05 26.87 -3.21
CA LEU A 29 -0.45 25.62 -3.72
C LEU A 29 -0.71 24.63 -2.60
N LYS A 30 -1.95 24.14 -2.51
CA LYS A 30 -2.37 23.12 -1.53
C LYS A 30 -2.44 21.72 -2.11
N HIS A 31 -2.80 21.59 -3.38
CA HIS A 31 -3.00 20.31 -4.05
C HIS A 31 -2.27 20.29 -5.39
N LEU A 32 -1.37 19.33 -5.56
CA LEU A 32 -0.57 19.17 -6.77
C LEU A 32 -0.71 17.75 -7.30
N ILE A 33 -1.12 17.63 -8.56
CA ILE A 33 -1.13 16.37 -9.30
C ILE A 33 -0.23 16.52 -10.52
N LEU A 34 0.77 15.66 -10.64
CA LEU A 34 1.68 15.61 -11.77
C LEU A 34 1.59 14.26 -12.47
N GLU A 35 1.37 14.27 -13.78
CA GLU A 35 1.20 13.05 -14.57
C GLU A 35 2.06 13.07 -15.83
N GLY A 36 2.79 11.97 -16.08
CA GLY A 36 3.54 11.74 -17.31
C GLY A 36 4.73 12.69 -17.56
N CYS A 37 5.22 13.39 -16.53
CA CYS A 37 6.24 14.44 -16.68
C CYS A 37 7.64 14.06 -16.11
N ILE A 38 8.63 14.90 -16.41
CA ILE A 38 9.97 14.88 -15.79
C ILE A 38 10.04 16.06 -14.82
N ILE A 39 10.43 15.83 -13.57
CA ILE A 39 10.58 16.91 -12.58
C ILE A 39 12.03 17.41 -12.58
N LEU A 40 12.22 18.69 -12.91
CA LEU A 40 13.51 19.39 -12.88
C LEU A 40 13.37 20.73 -12.13
N PRO A 41 13.46 20.75 -10.80
CA PRO A 41 13.34 21.99 -10.05
C PRO A 41 14.59 22.85 -10.20
N PRO A 42 14.45 24.19 -10.19
CA PRO A 42 15.61 25.08 -10.18
C PRO A 42 16.42 24.89 -8.87
N PRO A 43 17.73 25.18 -8.86
CA PRO A 43 18.59 25.00 -7.68
C PRO A 43 18.11 25.76 -6.42
N SER A 44 17.33 26.82 -6.60
CA SER A 44 16.75 27.63 -5.53
C SER A 44 15.41 27.10 -4.98
N PHE A 45 14.86 26.03 -5.56
CA PHE A 45 13.58 25.47 -5.14
C PHE A 45 13.71 24.81 -3.76
N LYS A 46 12.93 25.30 -2.81
CA LYS A 46 12.92 24.81 -1.42
C LYS A 46 11.71 23.92 -1.08
N GLY A 47 10.90 23.57 -2.08
CA GLY A 47 9.65 22.84 -1.88
C GLY A 47 8.40 23.72 -1.90
N PHE A 48 7.30 23.15 -1.41
CA PHE A 48 5.99 23.79 -1.35
C PHE A 48 5.52 23.89 0.11
N ASP A 49 5.68 25.06 0.72
CA ASP A 49 5.42 25.30 2.14
C ASP A 49 3.95 25.16 2.56
N LYS A 50 3.01 25.34 1.61
CA LYS A 50 1.56 25.23 1.84
C LYS A 50 0.91 23.96 1.29
N LEU A 51 1.69 23.05 0.71
CA LEU A 51 1.15 21.85 0.07
C LEU A 51 0.66 20.85 1.11
N THR A 52 -0.61 20.47 0.99
CA THR A 52 -1.26 19.47 1.85
C THR A 52 -1.51 18.17 1.11
N SER A 53 -1.50 18.17 -0.22
CA SER A 53 -1.71 16.98 -1.04
C SER A 53 -0.80 16.97 -2.27
N LEU A 54 -0.07 15.86 -2.44
CA LEU A 54 0.81 15.61 -3.58
C LEU A 54 0.48 14.26 -4.20
N GLU A 55 0.24 14.24 -5.51
CA GLU A 55 0.10 13.03 -6.29
C GLU A 55 1.03 13.03 -7.50
N LEU A 56 1.85 11.99 -7.63
CA LEU A 56 2.77 11.80 -8.76
C LEU A 56 2.39 10.52 -9.52
N ARG A 57 2.12 10.63 -10.82
CA ARG A 57 1.68 9.53 -11.70
C ARG A 57 2.59 9.37 -12.90
N GLY A 58 3.28 8.23 -13.03
CA GLY A 58 4.17 7.97 -14.16
C GLY A 58 5.29 9.02 -14.33
N VAL A 59 5.65 9.70 -13.26
CA VAL A 59 6.65 10.77 -13.26
C VAL A 59 8.06 10.19 -13.22
N LYS A 60 8.95 10.75 -14.05
CA LYS A 60 10.40 10.45 -14.00
C LYS A 60 11.09 11.43 -13.05
N ILE A 61 11.55 10.90 -11.92
CA ILE A 61 12.23 11.62 -10.83
C ILE A 61 13.31 10.71 -10.24
N SER A 62 14.41 11.25 -9.71
CA SER A 62 15.38 10.45 -8.94
C SER A 62 14.93 10.30 -7.48
N SER A 63 15.47 9.32 -6.74
CA SER A 63 15.13 9.13 -5.33
C SER A 63 15.48 10.37 -4.49
N GLU A 64 16.67 10.93 -4.67
CA GLU A 64 17.16 12.08 -3.91
C GLU A 64 16.27 13.31 -4.12
N LEU A 65 15.82 13.49 -5.37
CA LEU A 65 14.94 14.60 -5.72
C LEU A 65 13.53 14.43 -5.16
N LEU A 66 13.02 13.20 -5.13
CA LEU A 66 11.73 12.88 -4.53
C LEU A 66 11.75 13.11 -3.02
N GLU A 67 12.80 12.66 -2.34
CA GLU A 67 12.98 12.86 -0.90
C GLU A 67 13.10 14.35 -0.55
N SER A 68 13.90 15.09 -1.33
CA SER A 68 14.01 16.55 -1.20
C SER A 68 12.67 17.25 -1.43
N LEU A 69 11.93 16.88 -2.47
CA LEU A 69 10.61 17.43 -2.77
C LEU A 69 9.62 17.21 -1.62
N ILE A 70 9.55 15.99 -1.09
CA ILE A 70 8.62 15.67 0.01
C ILE A 70 9.04 16.39 1.29
N SER A 71 10.34 16.43 1.62
CA SER A 71 10.83 17.15 2.80
C SER A 71 10.58 18.66 2.75
N GLY A 72 10.55 19.22 1.54
CA GLY A 72 10.15 20.60 1.28
C GLY A 72 8.64 20.86 1.37
N CYS A 73 7.81 19.86 1.71
CA CYS A 73 6.36 19.99 1.90
C CYS A 73 5.97 19.72 3.37
N PRO A 74 6.24 20.64 4.31
CA PRO A 74 6.09 20.39 5.74
C PRO A 74 4.63 20.18 6.21
N LEU A 75 3.65 20.65 5.42
CA LEU A 75 2.21 20.52 5.72
C LEU A 75 1.54 19.36 4.98
N LEU A 76 2.32 18.46 4.39
CA LEU A 76 1.80 17.38 3.55
C LEU A 76 0.99 16.38 4.38
N GLU A 77 -0.30 16.27 4.07
CA GLU A 77 -1.24 15.35 4.73
C GLU A 77 -1.58 14.13 3.86
N HIS A 78 -1.52 14.29 2.53
CA HIS A 78 -1.85 13.25 1.56
C HIS A 78 -0.77 13.09 0.52
N LEU A 79 -0.23 11.88 0.37
CA LEU A 79 0.81 11.58 -0.60
C LEU A 79 0.44 10.33 -1.40
N ALA A 80 0.37 10.47 -2.72
CA ALA A 80 0.16 9.37 -3.65
C ALA A 80 1.31 9.28 -4.64
N LEU A 81 1.98 8.13 -4.69
CA LEU A 81 3.15 7.88 -5.52
C LEU A 81 2.89 6.67 -6.43
N LYS A 82 2.50 6.96 -7.67
CA LYS A 82 2.19 5.96 -8.72
C LYS A 82 3.32 5.93 -9.76
N ILE A 83 4.51 5.52 -9.32
CA ILE A 83 5.79 5.66 -10.06
C ILE A 83 6.63 4.37 -10.10
N SER A 84 5.98 3.21 -10.03
CA SER A 84 6.54 1.87 -9.75
C SER A 84 7.67 1.33 -10.64
N TYR A 85 8.05 2.02 -11.72
CA TYR A 85 9.08 1.57 -12.66
C TYR A 85 10.28 2.51 -12.76
N THR A 86 10.23 3.68 -12.11
CA THR A 86 11.28 4.70 -12.24
C THR A 86 12.34 4.61 -11.14
N LEU A 87 11.99 4.08 -9.96
CA LEU A 87 12.87 4.07 -8.79
C LEU A 87 13.30 2.64 -8.41
N ARG A 88 14.61 2.43 -8.33
CA ARG A 88 15.23 1.16 -7.91
C ARG A 88 15.78 1.20 -6.48
N ASN A 89 16.10 2.39 -5.97
CA ASN A 89 16.66 2.56 -4.64
C ASN A 89 15.56 2.57 -3.57
N VAL A 90 15.94 2.29 -2.32
CA VAL A 90 15.07 2.51 -1.16
C VAL A 90 14.77 4.01 -1.08
N ILE A 91 13.50 4.38 -0.96
CA ILE A 91 13.08 5.77 -0.77
C ILE A 91 12.79 5.99 0.70
N GLU A 92 13.43 6.98 1.32
CA GLU A 92 13.13 7.39 2.68
C GLU A 92 12.19 8.60 2.71
N ILE A 93 10.96 8.39 3.17
CA ILE A 93 9.98 9.48 3.29
C ILE A 93 9.93 9.99 4.72
N ASN A 94 10.21 11.29 4.88
CA ASN A 94 10.01 12.03 6.12
C ASN A 94 8.86 13.02 5.97
N ALA A 95 7.66 12.62 6.40
CA ALA A 95 6.46 13.44 6.34
C ALA A 95 5.63 13.24 7.63
N PRO A 96 5.97 13.92 8.74
CA PRO A 96 5.39 13.63 10.05
C PRO A 96 3.89 13.99 10.17
N ASN A 97 3.40 14.91 9.33
CA ASN A 97 1.99 15.32 9.29
C ASN A 97 1.12 14.48 8.35
N LEU A 98 1.69 13.43 7.75
CA LEU A 98 1.01 12.64 6.75
C LEU A 98 -0.10 11.80 7.39
N LYS A 99 -1.32 11.95 6.87
CA LYS A 99 -2.52 11.22 7.29
C LYS A 99 -2.86 10.08 6.34
N SER A 100 -2.47 10.20 5.07
CA SER A 100 -2.73 9.18 4.05
C SER A 100 -1.54 9.01 3.12
N PHE A 101 -1.14 7.76 2.92
CA PHE A 101 -0.12 7.37 1.95
C PHE A 101 -0.65 6.32 0.98
N ASP A 102 -0.47 6.54 -0.32
CA ASP A 102 -0.73 5.56 -1.38
C ASP A 102 0.52 5.37 -2.23
N GLY A 103 1.23 4.27 -2.04
CA GLY A 103 2.50 3.99 -2.70
C GLY A 103 2.45 2.78 -3.60
N ASN A 104 2.57 2.99 -4.90
CA ASN A 104 2.98 1.95 -5.85
C ASN A 104 4.50 2.00 -6.02
N ILE A 105 5.22 1.48 -5.01
CA ILE A 105 6.68 1.57 -4.88
C ILE A 105 7.21 0.23 -4.36
N ARG A 106 8.28 -0.26 -4.99
CA ARG A 106 8.91 -1.54 -4.64
C ARG A 106 9.60 -1.54 -3.28
N SER A 107 10.35 -0.48 -2.98
CA SER A 107 11.15 -0.34 -1.77
C SER A 107 10.96 1.03 -1.12
N LEU A 108 10.42 1.03 0.09
CA LEU A 108 9.98 2.23 0.79
C LEU A 108 10.29 2.11 2.28
N CYS A 109 10.99 3.11 2.81
CA CYS A 109 11.16 3.31 4.24
C CYS A 109 10.38 4.57 4.65
N LEU A 110 9.39 4.40 5.54
CA LEU A 110 8.69 5.54 6.14
C LEU A 110 9.32 5.81 7.50
N LYS A 111 9.79 7.04 7.73
CA LYS A 111 10.14 7.50 9.09
C LYS A 111 8.88 7.55 9.96
N PRO A 112 8.96 7.69 11.29
CA PRO A 112 7.76 7.66 12.13
C PRO A 112 6.70 8.67 11.69
N ILE A 113 5.49 8.17 11.37
CA ILE A 113 4.33 8.96 10.94
C ILE A 113 3.17 8.70 11.89
N PRO A 114 3.12 9.35 13.07
CA PRO A 114 2.17 9.03 14.12
C PRO A 114 0.71 9.33 13.74
N LEU A 115 0.50 10.20 12.73
CA LEU A 115 -0.83 10.62 12.27
C LEU A 115 -1.36 9.79 11.09
N LEU A 116 -0.63 8.78 10.62
CA LEU A 116 -1.00 8.01 9.44
C LEU A 116 -2.24 7.16 9.72
N GLU A 117 -3.38 7.54 9.15
CA GLU A 117 -4.64 6.82 9.30
C GLU A 117 -4.88 5.82 8.16
N LYS A 118 -4.34 6.11 6.97
CA LYS A 118 -4.54 5.32 5.75
C LYS A 118 -3.21 4.99 5.09
N LEU A 119 -2.98 3.71 4.86
CA LEU A 119 -1.80 3.20 4.17
C LEU A 119 -2.22 2.27 3.04
N SER A 120 -1.82 2.61 1.83
CA SER A 120 -1.97 1.79 0.63
C SER A 120 -0.59 1.47 0.06
N LEU A 121 -0.33 0.18 -0.14
CA LEU A 121 0.93 -0.33 -0.69
C LEU A 121 0.64 -1.27 -1.85
N ALA A 122 1.13 -0.91 -3.03
CA ALA A 122 1.03 -1.71 -4.24
C ALA A 122 2.41 -2.17 -4.71
N HIS A 123 2.53 -3.44 -5.10
CA HIS A 123 3.78 -4.05 -5.59
C HIS A 123 5.00 -3.90 -4.65
N TRP A 124 4.74 -3.64 -3.37
CA TRP A 124 5.75 -3.44 -2.35
C TRP A 124 6.38 -4.77 -1.91
N GLY A 125 7.68 -4.78 -1.62
CA GLY A 125 8.38 -5.99 -1.17
C GLY A 125 8.95 -6.86 -2.29
N TRP A 126 9.10 -6.32 -3.51
CA TRP A 126 9.85 -7.00 -4.58
C TRP A 126 11.32 -7.14 -4.16
N TYR A 127 11.71 -8.36 -3.80
CA TYR A 127 13.03 -8.70 -3.28
C TYR A 127 14.09 -8.74 -4.39
N ASP A 128 15.17 -7.98 -4.25
CA ASP A 128 16.37 -8.06 -5.10
C ASP A 128 17.59 -8.60 -4.33
N GLY A 129 17.41 -9.53 -3.39
CA GLY A 129 18.53 -10.27 -2.79
C GLY A 129 19.42 -9.48 -1.81
N ALA A 130 19.47 -8.15 -1.88
CA ALA A 130 20.43 -7.34 -1.14
C ALA A 130 19.85 -6.68 0.12
N ASN A 131 18.57 -6.27 0.10
CA ASN A 131 17.96 -5.55 1.22
C ASN A 131 16.88 -6.37 1.94
N LYS A 132 17.21 -6.83 3.14
CA LYS A 132 16.27 -7.48 4.07
C LYS A 132 15.35 -6.40 4.67
N PHE A 133 14.25 -6.11 3.99
CA PHE A 133 13.26 -5.16 4.51
C PHE A 133 12.56 -5.75 5.75
N CYS A 134 12.71 -5.10 6.90
CA CYS A 134 12.12 -5.56 8.15
C CYS A 134 10.72 -4.96 8.31
N ILE A 135 9.69 -5.70 7.91
CA ILE A 135 8.29 -5.27 8.05
C ILE A 135 7.93 -4.91 9.50
N THR A 136 8.56 -5.58 10.48
CA THR A 136 8.25 -5.38 11.89
C THR A 136 8.52 -3.95 12.33
N LYS A 137 9.66 -3.40 11.91
CA LYS A 137 10.02 -2.01 12.15
C LYS A 137 9.14 -1.05 11.35
N PHE A 138 8.65 -1.46 10.18
CA PHE A 138 7.86 -0.58 9.33
C PHE A 138 6.51 -0.22 9.96
N PHE A 139 5.80 -1.20 10.51
CA PHE A 139 4.48 -0.96 11.11
C PHE A 139 4.50 -0.46 12.56
N GLU A 140 5.63 -0.61 13.26
CA GLU A 140 5.80 -0.21 14.67
C GLU A 140 5.45 1.27 14.91
N PHE A 141 5.53 2.11 13.88
CA PHE A 141 5.36 3.56 14.01
C PHE A 141 3.94 4.08 13.73
N PHE A 142 2.98 3.23 13.31
CA PHE A 142 1.66 3.69 12.86
C PHE A 142 0.56 3.46 13.90
N SER A 143 0.60 4.22 14.99
CA SER A 143 -0.40 4.12 16.07
C SER A 143 -1.80 4.60 15.68
N ALA A 144 -1.93 5.49 14.68
CA ALA A 144 -3.22 5.99 14.21
C ALA A 144 -3.82 5.18 13.05
N LEU A 145 -3.16 4.10 12.60
CA LEU A 145 -3.52 3.40 11.36
C LEU A 145 -4.88 2.69 11.50
N LYS A 146 -5.85 3.10 10.69
CA LYS A 146 -7.22 2.55 10.69
C LYS A 146 -7.54 1.77 9.41
N HIS A 147 -6.91 2.16 8.30
CA HIS A 147 -7.16 1.57 6.98
C HIS A 147 -5.85 1.08 6.38
N LEU A 148 -5.83 -0.20 6.02
CA LEU A 148 -4.69 -0.84 5.37
C LEU A 148 -5.12 -1.45 4.04
N HIS A 149 -4.45 -1.06 2.97
CA HIS A 149 -4.70 -1.54 1.63
C HIS A 149 -3.42 -2.16 1.04
N PHE A 150 -3.56 -3.37 0.52
CA PHE A 150 -2.50 -4.09 -0.15
C PHE A 150 -2.96 -4.48 -1.55
N SER A 151 -2.13 -4.17 -2.55
CA SER A 151 -2.44 -4.41 -3.95
C SER A 151 -1.30 -5.14 -4.65
N ASN A 152 -1.59 -6.24 -5.36
CA ASN A 152 -0.62 -6.99 -6.15
C ASN A 152 0.69 -7.29 -5.40
N ILE A 153 0.60 -7.55 -4.09
CA ILE A 153 1.79 -7.85 -3.32
C ILE A 153 2.18 -9.30 -3.62
N ILE A 154 3.26 -9.43 -4.38
CA ILE A 154 3.87 -10.71 -4.75
C ILE A 154 4.43 -11.30 -3.48
N THR A 155 3.66 -12.20 -2.86
CA THR A 155 4.02 -13.06 -1.74
C THR A 155 5.03 -12.40 -0.81
N LEU A 156 4.53 -11.72 0.21
CA LEU A 156 5.39 -11.29 1.28
C LEU A 156 6.06 -12.51 1.88
N LYS A 157 7.28 -12.79 1.44
CA LYS A 157 8.22 -13.70 2.07
C LYS A 157 8.67 -13.03 3.37
N PHE A 158 7.70 -12.78 4.25
CA PHE A 158 7.78 -11.94 5.45
C PHE A 158 8.77 -12.44 6.47
N VAL A 159 9.08 -13.72 6.39
CA VAL A 159 9.87 -14.40 7.38
C VAL A 159 10.68 -15.41 6.57
N PRO A 160 12.02 -15.49 6.75
CA PRO A 160 12.74 -16.67 6.28
C PRO A 160 12.04 -17.83 6.97
N ALA A 161 11.39 -18.70 6.20
CA ALA A 161 10.72 -19.88 6.72
C ALA A 161 11.77 -20.65 7.54
N VAL A 162 11.74 -20.48 8.86
CA VAL A 162 12.51 -21.34 9.74
C VAL A 162 11.79 -22.69 9.59
N ALA A 163 12.43 -23.62 8.90
CA ALA A 163 11.93 -24.96 8.62
C ALA A 163 10.64 -25.06 7.74
N GLY A 164 10.42 -24.16 6.78
CA GLY A 164 9.36 -24.36 5.77
C GLY A 164 7.92 -24.08 6.23
N GLU A 165 7.72 -23.66 7.48
CA GLU A 165 6.40 -23.30 8.01
C GLU A 165 6.02 -21.86 7.65
N LEU A 166 4.76 -21.66 7.23
CA LEU A 166 4.20 -20.35 6.94
C LEU A 166 3.92 -19.59 8.25
N PRO A 167 4.25 -18.29 8.35
CA PRO A 167 3.97 -17.52 9.56
C PRO A 167 2.47 -17.43 9.79
N THR A 168 2.02 -17.85 10.97
CA THR A 168 0.60 -17.83 11.35
C THR A 168 0.11 -16.43 11.76
N ARG A 169 1.01 -15.55 12.18
CA ARG A 169 0.76 -14.14 12.52
C ARG A 169 1.98 -13.27 12.23
N LEU A 170 1.79 -11.97 12.07
CA LEU A 170 2.88 -11.00 12.13
C LEU A 170 3.46 -11.00 13.56
N PRO A 171 4.73 -10.64 13.74
CA PRO A 171 5.38 -10.58 15.06
C PRO A 171 4.90 -9.41 15.93
N PHE A 172 3.88 -8.67 15.49
CA PHE A 172 3.25 -7.55 16.17
C PHE A 172 1.75 -7.51 15.82
N GLN A 173 0.97 -6.76 16.60
CA GLN A 173 -0.46 -6.54 16.37
C GLN A 173 -0.72 -5.13 15.87
N LEU A 174 -1.67 -5.01 14.95
CA LEU A 174 -2.18 -3.77 14.36
C LEU A 174 -3.53 -3.44 15.00
N ASN A 175 -3.52 -3.15 16.31
CA ASN A 175 -4.73 -3.03 17.14
C ASN A 175 -5.69 -1.89 16.72
N HIS A 176 -5.22 -0.91 15.95
CA HIS A 176 -6.05 0.21 15.52
C HIS A 176 -6.67 0.02 14.13
N VAL A 177 -6.21 -0.99 13.37
CA VAL A 177 -6.68 -1.23 12.01
C VAL A 177 -8.06 -1.86 12.06
N LYS A 178 -9.01 -1.20 11.41
CA LYS A 178 -10.43 -1.60 11.34
C LYS A 178 -10.84 -2.03 9.95
N ARG A 179 -10.12 -1.60 8.91
CA ARG A 179 -10.45 -1.90 7.51
C ARG A 179 -9.24 -2.43 6.78
N LEU A 180 -9.40 -3.62 6.19
CA LEU A 180 -8.39 -4.27 5.36
C LEU A 180 -8.92 -4.44 3.94
N TYR A 181 -8.10 -4.07 2.97
CA TYR A 181 -8.40 -4.17 1.54
C TYR A 181 -7.27 -4.95 0.87
N LEU A 182 -7.59 -6.05 0.18
CA LEU A 182 -6.64 -6.94 -0.48
C LEU A 182 -7.00 -7.08 -1.95
N PHE A 183 -6.33 -6.35 -2.85
CA PHE A 183 -6.66 -6.32 -4.27
C PHE A 183 -5.58 -6.92 -5.16
N GLY A 184 -6.00 -7.47 -6.29
CA GLY A 184 -5.08 -7.96 -7.31
C GLY A 184 -4.39 -9.29 -6.95
N HIS A 185 -4.84 -9.97 -5.89
CA HIS A 185 -4.31 -11.26 -5.47
C HIS A 185 -5.01 -12.39 -6.25
N CYS A 186 -4.28 -13.43 -6.66
CA CYS A 186 -4.87 -14.58 -7.37
C CYS A 186 -5.71 -15.46 -6.43
N LEU A 187 -5.27 -15.56 -5.17
CA LEU A 187 -5.75 -16.55 -4.19
C LEU A 187 -5.79 -17.96 -4.80
N CYS A 188 -4.79 -18.26 -5.63
CA CYS A 188 -4.73 -19.47 -6.44
C CYS A 188 -3.98 -20.59 -5.73
N LYS A 189 -3.20 -20.24 -4.70
CA LYS A 189 -2.40 -21.14 -3.88
C LYS A 189 -2.74 -20.97 -2.42
N LEU A 190 -2.54 -22.03 -1.62
CA LEU A 190 -2.80 -21.97 -0.18
C LEU A 190 -1.90 -20.97 0.53
N CYS A 191 -0.65 -20.79 0.08
CA CYS A 191 0.25 -19.82 0.68
C CYS A 191 -0.27 -18.38 0.59
N GLU A 192 -1.03 -18.04 -0.46
CA GLU A 192 -1.64 -16.71 -0.61
C GLU A 192 -2.81 -16.53 0.37
N VAL A 193 -3.59 -17.59 0.59
CA VAL A 193 -4.66 -17.61 1.61
C VAL A 193 -4.08 -17.52 3.01
N SER A 194 -3.04 -18.31 3.33
CA SER A 194 -2.37 -18.26 4.63
C SER A 194 -1.79 -16.87 4.92
N TYR A 195 -1.29 -16.17 3.90
CA TYR A 195 -0.85 -14.79 4.05
C TYR A 195 -2.01 -13.84 4.41
N ALA A 196 -3.13 -13.92 3.70
CA ALA A 196 -4.31 -13.11 4.01
C ALA A 196 -4.77 -13.37 5.45
N LEU A 197 -4.80 -14.63 5.87
CA LEU A 197 -5.17 -15.02 7.24
C LEU A 197 -4.15 -14.55 8.28
N CYS A 198 -2.85 -14.61 8.00
CA CYS A 198 -1.79 -14.10 8.86
C CYS A 198 -1.93 -12.60 9.11
N LEU A 199 -2.24 -11.82 8.06
CA LEU A 199 -2.57 -10.41 8.19
C LEU A 199 -3.79 -10.18 9.08
N MET A 200 -4.90 -10.83 8.74
CA MET A 200 -6.16 -10.68 9.47
C MET A 200 -6.00 -11.04 10.95
N ARG A 201 -5.27 -12.12 11.26
CA ARG A 201 -4.94 -12.54 12.64
C ARG A 201 -4.16 -11.47 13.41
N SER A 202 -3.43 -10.61 12.70
CA SER A 202 -2.65 -9.53 13.30
C SER A 202 -3.49 -8.26 13.52
N MET A 203 -4.76 -8.24 13.12
CA MET A 203 -5.70 -7.13 13.23
C MET A 203 -6.92 -7.56 14.08
N PRO A 204 -6.79 -7.65 15.41
CA PRO A 204 -7.82 -8.27 16.26
C PRO A 204 -9.16 -7.52 16.25
N TYR A 205 -9.17 -6.22 15.94
CA TYR A 205 -10.38 -5.39 15.88
C TYR A 205 -10.84 -5.09 14.44
N LEU A 206 -10.50 -5.96 13.49
CA LEU A 206 -10.89 -5.82 12.10
C LEU A 206 -12.42 -5.83 11.97
N GLN A 207 -12.99 -4.80 11.33
CA GLN A 207 -14.43 -4.62 11.16
C GLN A 207 -14.90 -4.82 9.71
N TYR A 208 -14.06 -4.49 8.76
CA TYR A 208 -14.36 -4.54 7.33
C TYR A 208 -13.22 -5.23 6.57
N LEU A 209 -13.59 -6.17 5.71
CA LEU A 209 -12.67 -6.86 4.81
C LEU A 209 -13.16 -6.73 3.36
N GLU A 210 -12.29 -6.30 2.46
CA GLU A 210 -12.55 -6.37 1.02
C GLU A 210 -11.44 -7.13 0.31
N ILE A 211 -11.84 -8.09 -0.52
CA ILE A 211 -10.91 -8.90 -1.31
C ILE A 211 -11.37 -8.87 -2.77
N GLU A 212 -10.48 -8.40 -3.64
CA GLU A 212 -10.67 -8.43 -5.08
C GLU A 212 -9.65 -9.38 -5.71
N VAL A 213 -10.15 -10.46 -6.31
CA VAL A 213 -9.34 -11.52 -6.90
C VAL A 213 -9.02 -11.23 -8.35
N ASN A 214 -7.73 -11.34 -8.71
CA ASN A 214 -7.27 -11.23 -10.09
C ASN A 214 -7.14 -12.61 -10.75
N ASN A 215 -8.05 -12.92 -11.68
CA ASN A 215 -8.10 -14.20 -12.39
C ASN A 215 -7.24 -14.27 -13.66
N SER A 216 -6.42 -13.25 -13.96
CA SER A 216 -5.57 -13.24 -15.15
C SER A 216 -4.49 -14.33 -15.17
N VAL A 217 -4.17 -14.93 -14.01
CA VAL A 217 -3.14 -15.97 -13.88
C VAL A 217 -3.75 -17.37 -13.89
N VAL A 218 -3.38 -18.16 -14.89
CA VAL A 218 -3.72 -19.60 -14.98
C VAL A 218 -2.71 -20.38 -14.14
N VAL A 219 -3.18 -21.05 -13.09
CA VAL A 219 -2.34 -21.85 -12.19
C VAL A 219 -3.00 -23.22 -12.03
N ALA A 220 -2.18 -24.28 -11.94
CA ALA A 220 -2.68 -25.62 -11.67
C ALA A 220 -3.47 -25.66 -10.34
N PRO A 221 -4.55 -26.47 -10.24
CA PRO A 221 -5.31 -26.59 -9.01
C PRO A 221 -4.47 -27.19 -7.87
N GLU A 222 -4.50 -26.56 -6.70
CA GLU A 222 -4.04 -27.18 -5.45
C GLU A 222 -5.26 -27.67 -4.67
N SER A 223 -5.18 -28.88 -4.10
CA SER A 223 -6.29 -29.55 -3.41
C SER A 223 -6.11 -29.73 -1.90
N HIS A 224 -5.03 -29.20 -1.32
CA HIS A 224 -4.76 -29.36 0.11
C HIS A 224 -5.63 -28.40 0.94
N GLU A 225 -5.89 -28.75 2.19
CA GLU A 225 -6.59 -27.89 3.13
C GLU A 225 -5.66 -26.84 3.74
N VAL A 226 -6.21 -25.68 4.09
CA VAL A 226 -5.51 -24.66 4.89
C VAL A 226 -5.43 -25.20 6.33
N GLU A 227 -4.35 -25.90 6.65
CA GLU A 227 -4.00 -26.27 8.03
C GLU A 227 -3.44 -25.04 8.79
N GLY A 228 -3.70 -24.94 10.10
CA GLY A 228 -3.05 -23.95 10.97
C GLY A 228 -3.87 -22.72 11.40
N PHE A 229 -5.19 -22.70 11.19
CA PHE A 229 -6.06 -21.58 11.58
C PHE A 229 -7.39 -21.98 12.25
N SER A 230 -7.48 -23.20 12.77
CA SER A 230 -8.67 -23.71 13.46
C SER A 230 -9.03 -22.92 14.72
N ASP A 231 -8.05 -22.26 15.33
CA ASP A 231 -8.15 -21.42 16.52
C ASP A 231 -8.55 -19.96 16.22
N LEU A 232 -8.67 -19.57 14.95
CA LEU A 232 -9.07 -18.21 14.57
C LEU A 232 -10.54 -17.93 14.84
N THR A 233 -10.81 -16.72 15.32
CA THR A 233 -12.11 -16.07 15.42
C THR A 233 -11.95 -14.61 15.02
N PHE A 234 -12.91 -14.08 14.27
CA PHE A 234 -12.96 -12.70 13.78
C PHE A 234 -14.12 -11.98 14.47
N ASP A 235 -13.99 -11.76 15.78
CA ASP A 235 -15.08 -11.33 16.67
C ASP A 235 -15.68 -9.97 16.33
N HIS A 236 -14.95 -9.14 15.58
CA HIS A 236 -15.34 -7.80 15.21
C HIS A 236 -15.67 -7.64 13.72
N LEU A 237 -15.50 -8.68 12.91
CA LEU A 237 -15.65 -8.60 11.45
C LEU A 237 -17.13 -8.57 11.08
N MET A 238 -17.62 -7.38 10.73
CA MET A 238 -19.03 -7.08 10.50
C MET A 238 -19.43 -7.15 9.02
N GLU A 239 -18.49 -6.81 8.13
CA GLU A 239 -18.76 -6.69 6.70
C GLU A 239 -17.61 -7.29 5.89
N ILE A 240 -17.97 -8.12 4.91
CA ILE A 240 -17.03 -8.74 3.97
C ILE A 240 -17.53 -8.49 2.56
N LYS A 241 -16.68 -7.91 1.72
CA LYS A 241 -16.91 -7.76 0.30
C LYS A 241 -15.91 -8.60 -0.49
N LEU A 242 -16.43 -9.53 -1.30
CA LEU A 242 -15.63 -10.44 -2.10
C LEU A 242 -15.98 -10.24 -3.57
N ASP A 243 -14.97 -9.98 -4.40
CA ASP A 243 -15.13 -9.80 -5.84
C ASP A 243 -14.12 -10.65 -6.64
N GLY A 244 -14.52 -11.08 -7.83
CA GLY A 244 -13.67 -11.88 -8.73
C GLY A 244 -13.46 -13.34 -8.30
N PHE A 245 -14.21 -13.88 -7.33
CA PHE A 245 -14.08 -15.28 -6.91
C PHE A 245 -14.68 -16.22 -7.97
N ILE A 246 -13.90 -17.20 -8.43
CA ILE A 246 -14.32 -18.19 -9.45
C ILE A 246 -14.46 -19.62 -8.89
N GLY A 247 -14.42 -19.76 -7.56
CA GLY A 247 -14.66 -21.03 -6.88
C GLY A 247 -13.46 -21.99 -6.85
N ARG A 248 -12.22 -21.48 -6.95
CA ARG A 248 -11.03 -22.34 -6.75
C ARG A 248 -11.00 -22.86 -5.32
N ASN A 249 -10.39 -24.03 -5.12
CA ASN A 249 -10.36 -24.69 -3.82
C ASN A 249 -9.80 -23.78 -2.69
N PRO A 250 -8.65 -23.08 -2.83
CA PRO A 250 -8.16 -22.15 -1.80
C PRO A 250 -9.12 -20.98 -1.52
N GLN A 251 -9.73 -20.42 -2.57
CA GLN A 251 -10.71 -19.34 -2.46
C GLN A 251 -11.94 -19.78 -1.65
N MET A 252 -12.48 -20.97 -1.95
CA MET A 252 -13.63 -21.53 -1.25
C MET A 252 -13.32 -21.85 0.21
N GLN A 253 -12.11 -22.30 0.51
CA GLN A 253 -11.68 -22.53 1.89
C GLN A 253 -11.61 -21.23 2.69
N LEU A 254 -11.06 -20.16 2.11
CA LEU A 254 -11.06 -18.84 2.73
C LEU A 254 -12.49 -18.38 3.03
N ILE A 255 -13.41 -18.49 2.06
CA ILE A 255 -14.83 -18.12 2.26
C ILE A 255 -15.44 -18.93 3.41
N LYS A 256 -15.31 -20.26 3.39
CA LYS A 256 -15.85 -21.13 4.44
C LYS A 256 -15.31 -20.75 5.82
N LEU A 257 -14.01 -20.49 5.93
CA LEU A 257 -13.38 -20.09 7.18
C LEU A 257 -13.91 -18.73 7.66
N LEU A 258 -13.97 -17.72 6.79
CA LEU A 258 -14.50 -16.40 7.10
C LEU A 258 -15.94 -16.48 7.62
N LEU A 259 -16.81 -17.23 6.93
CA LEU A 259 -18.22 -17.39 7.33
C LEU A 259 -18.38 -18.18 8.64
N ALA A 260 -17.54 -19.18 8.88
CA ALA A 260 -17.58 -20.00 10.09
C ALA A 260 -17.01 -19.28 11.32
N LYS A 261 -16.06 -18.35 11.12
CA LYS A 261 -15.29 -17.73 12.20
C LYS A 261 -15.61 -16.27 12.47
N SER A 262 -16.59 -15.69 11.77
CA SER A 262 -17.02 -14.29 11.96
C SER A 262 -18.42 -14.24 12.58
N PRO A 263 -18.56 -14.28 13.92
CA PRO A 263 -19.86 -14.43 14.58
C PRO A 263 -20.79 -13.22 14.42
N VAL A 264 -20.23 -12.02 14.19
CA VAL A 264 -20.98 -10.76 14.05
C VAL A 264 -21.19 -10.34 12.59
N LEU A 265 -20.79 -11.18 11.64
CA LEU A 265 -20.93 -10.90 10.22
C LEU A 265 -22.42 -10.79 9.85
N VAL A 266 -22.81 -9.64 9.30
CA VAL A 266 -24.19 -9.44 8.83
C VAL A 266 -24.40 -10.29 7.58
N ARG A 267 -25.41 -11.15 7.60
CA ARG A 267 -25.82 -12.01 6.49
C ARG A 267 -27.09 -11.39 5.89
N GLU A 268 -26.92 -10.51 4.91
CA GLU A 268 -28.04 -10.01 4.08
C GLU A 268 -28.20 -10.85 2.81
#